data_AF-A0A940Y7A9-F1
#
_entry.id   AF-A0A940Y7A9-F1
#
_cell.length_a   1.000
_cell.length_b   1.000
_cell.length_c   1.000
_cell.angle_alpha   90.00
_cell.angle_beta   90.00
_cell.angle_gamma   90.00
#
_symmetry.space_group_name_H-M   'P 1'
#
loop_
_entity.id
_entity.type
_entity.pdbx_description
1 polymer ?
#
loop_
_entity_poly.entity_id
_entity_poly.type
_entity_poly.pdbx_seq_one_letter_code
_entity_poly.pdbx_strand_id
1 'polypeptide(L)'
;MGHLDHAAFGWLTSVLSYAMACIGAALGLRCTVRALGAHGRSRRNWLLTAASAIGTGIWTMHFVAMLGYGVDGTDIRYNVPLTVLSLLVAITVVGAGVFAVGYGLDRGRSLVLGGLTTGLGVASMHYLGMAALRLHGEVRYDPLLVGVSVGIAVVAATVALWAALNISSPIAVAVASLVMGGAASSMHYTGMAAVHVHVTPSGEALPGATAMQFVFPLAVGLGSYLFLTSAFVALSPTVGEREASASAQRPVESDRSSAPPASAVP
;
A
#
# COMPACT_ATOMS: atom_id res chain seq x y z
N MET A 1 -23.86 14.00 -24.14
CA MET A 1 -22.43 13.66 -23.95
C MET A 1 -22.01 14.37 -22.68
N GLY A 2 -21.87 13.64 -21.57
CA GLY A 2 -21.43 14.24 -20.30
C GLY A 2 -19.94 14.54 -20.37
N HIS A 3 -19.54 15.74 -19.95
CA HIS A 3 -18.13 16.13 -19.87
C HIS A 3 -17.52 15.48 -18.62
N LEU A 4 -16.31 14.94 -18.74
CA LEU A 4 -15.54 14.42 -17.60
C LEU A 4 -14.92 15.60 -16.85
N ASP A 5 -15.64 16.17 -15.89
CA ASP A 5 -15.07 17.16 -15.00
C ASP A 5 -14.18 16.46 -13.96
N HIS A 6 -12.87 16.39 -14.25
CA HIS A 6 -11.82 15.97 -13.29
C HIS A 6 -11.67 16.92 -12.08
N ALA A 7 -12.68 17.72 -11.74
CA ALA A 7 -12.50 18.89 -10.88
C ALA A 7 -13.69 19.27 -10.00
N ALA A 8 -14.52 18.34 -9.52
CA ALA A 8 -15.44 18.67 -8.42
C ALA A 8 -14.68 19.08 -7.12
N PHE A 9 -13.44 18.58 -6.93
CA PHE A 9 -12.50 18.92 -5.84
C PHE A 9 -11.09 19.36 -6.32
N GLY A 10 -10.91 19.63 -7.62
CA GLY A 10 -9.61 20.01 -8.23
C GLY A 10 -8.52 18.92 -8.22
N TRP A 11 -7.25 19.31 -8.40
CA TRP A 11 -6.07 18.42 -8.35
C TRP A 11 -5.80 17.82 -6.95
N LEU A 12 -6.50 18.27 -5.92
CA LEU A 12 -6.25 17.89 -4.53
C LEU A 12 -6.44 16.38 -4.30
N THR A 13 -7.53 15.79 -4.79
CA THR A 13 -7.81 14.36 -4.63
C THR A 13 -6.78 13.51 -5.36
N SER A 14 -6.30 13.95 -6.52
CA SER A 14 -5.25 13.27 -7.29
C SER A 14 -3.91 13.30 -6.54
N VAL A 15 -3.54 14.45 -5.99
CA VAL A 15 -2.31 14.60 -5.20
C VAL A 15 -2.38 13.80 -3.90
N LEU A 16 -3.51 13.85 -3.18
CA LEU A 16 -3.71 13.07 -1.97
C LEU A 16 -3.68 11.57 -2.27
N SER A 17 -4.37 11.13 -3.32
CA SER A 17 -4.36 9.75 -3.78
C SER A 17 -2.93 9.26 -4.04
N TYR A 18 -2.15 10.02 -4.82
CA TYR A 18 -0.74 9.72 -5.07
C TYR A 18 0.09 9.68 -3.79
N ALA A 19 -0.10 10.63 -2.87
CA ALA A 19 0.60 10.66 -1.59
C ALA A 19 0.30 9.40 -0.75
N MET A 20 -0.96 8.96 -0.70
CA MET A 20 -1.36 7.73 -0.01
C MET A 20 -0.72 6.48 -0.63
N ALA A 21 -0.61 6.44 -1.95
CA ALA A 21 0.10 5.40 -2.67
C ALA A 21 1.58 5.36 -2.26
N CYS A 22 2.24 6.52 -2.23
CA CYS A 22 3.66 6.65 -1.87
C CYS A 22 3.91 6.26 -0.41
N ILE A 23 3.04 6.67 0.52
CA ILE A 23 3.17 6.32 1.95
C ILE A 23 3.00 4.80 2.13
N GLY A 24 1.98 4.20 1.51
CA GLY A 24 1.77 2.74 1.55
C GLY A 24 2.94 1.96 0.96
N ALA A 25 3.47 2.43 -0.18
CA ALA A 25 4.66 1.87 -0.82
C ALA A 25 5.90 1.97 0.08
N ALA A 26 6.18 3.14 0.65
CA ALA A 26 7.33 3.39 1.51
C ALA A 26 7.30 2.55 2.78
N LEU A 27 6.14 2.53 3.44
CA LEU A 27 5.94 1.75 4.65
C LEU A 27 6.03 0.24 4.37
N GLY A 28 5.38 -0.21 3.30
CA GLY A 28 5.45 -1.60 2.82
C GLY A 28 6.86 -2.05 2.52
N LEU A 29 7.61 -1.25 1.77
CA LEU A 29 9.00 -1.51 1.40
C LEU A 29 9.91 -1.60 2.62
N ARG A 30 9.83 -0.60 3.53
CA ARG A 30 10.60 -0.59 4.79
C ARG A 30 10.29 -1.79 5.68
N CYS A 31 9.02 -2.14 5.82
CA CYS A 31 8.61 -3.31 6.60
C CYS A 31 9.07 -4.62 5.97
N THR A 32 9.00 -4.74 4.65
CA THR A 32 9.49 -5.93 3.92
C THR A 32 10.99 -6.10 4.08
N VAL A 33 11.79 -5.03 3.92
CA VAL A 33 13.24 -5.06 4.13
C VAL A 33 13.57 -5.48 5.57
N ARG A 34 12.85 -4.95 6.58
CA ARG A 34 13.03 -5.35 7.98
C ARG A 34 12.63 -6.80 8.25
N ALA A 35 11.60 -7.30 7.56
CA ALA A 35 11.20 -8.70 7.67
C ALA A 35 12.30 -9.64 7.18
N LEU A 36 13.00 -9.29 6.09
CA LEU A 36 14.06 -10.12 5.51
C LEU A 36 15.27 -10.27 6.44
N GLY A 37 15.54 -9.28 7.29
CA GLY A 37 16.57 -9.35 8.34
C GLY A 37 16.11 -9.91 9.69
N ALA A 38 14.84 -10.29 9.83
CA ALA A 38 14.26 -10.76 11.09
C ALA A 38 13.97 -12.27 11.07
N HIS A 39 13.87 -12.87 12.25
CA HIS A 39 13.56 -14.30 12.41
C HIS A 39 12.25 -14.55 13.17
N GLY A 40 11.67 -15.74 12.94
CA GLY A 40 10.49 -16.24 13.64
C GLY A 40 9.29 -15.28 13.64
N ARG A 41 8.80 -14.95 14.84
CA ARG A 41 7.59 -14.11 15.04
C ARG A 41 7.81 -12.66 14.61
N SER A 42 9.04 -12.15 14.68
CA SER A 42 9.36 -10.78 14.25
C SER A 42 9.23 -10.63 12.73
N ARG A 43 9.75 -11.58 11.95
CA ARG A 43 9.57 -11.63 10.48
C ARG A 43 8.10 -11.59 10.09
N ARG A 44 7.29 -12.46 10.71
CA ARG A 44 5.85 -12.52 10.45
C ARG A 44 5.16 -11.20 10.73
N ASN A 45 5.45 -10.56 11.86
CA ASN A 45 4.83 -9.29 12.23
C ASN A 45 5.19 -8.18 11.22
N TRP A 46 6.45 -8.10 10.78
CA TRP A 46 6.85 -7.14 9.75
C TRP A 46 6.18 -7.37 8.41
N LEU A 47 6.01 -8.63 7.98
CA LEU A 47 5.29 -8.95 6.74
C LEU A 47 3.79 -8.63 6.85
N LEU A 48 3.17 -8.85 8.03
CA LEU A 48 1.78 -8.44 8.27
C LEU A 48 1.62 -6.92 8.19
N THR A 49 2.53 -6.15 8.80
CA THR A 49 2.53 -4.68 8.71
C THR A 49 2.80 -4.21 7.28
N ALA A 50 3.67 -4.89 6.53
CA ALA A 50 3.90 -4.58 5.13
C ALA A 50 2.65 -4.81 4.27
N ALA A 51 2.00 -5.96 4.43
CA ALA A 51 0.77 -6.32 3.73
C ALA A 51 -0.38 -5.35 4.04
N SER A 52 -0.59 -5.03 5.31
CA SER A 52 -1.63 -4.09 5.72
C SER A 52 -1.34 -2.68 5.19
N ALA A 53 -0.09 -2.22 5.24
CA ALA A 53 0.31 -0.90 4.74
C ALA A 53 0.13 -0.77 3.22
N ILE A 54 0.58 -1.75 2.44
CA ILE A 54 0.43 -1.72 0.98
C ILE A 54 -1.05 -1.81 0.62
N GLY A 55 -1.79 -2.76 1.22
CA GLY A 55 -3.21 -2.95 0.94
C GLY A 55 -4.06 -1.72 1.27
N THR A 56 -3.91 -1.16 2.48
CA THR A 56 -4.63 0.06 2.90
C THR A 56 -4.18 1.29 2.10
N GLY A 57 -2.89 1.40 1.75
CA GLY A 57 -2.36 2.51 0.96
C GLY A 57 -2.94 2.55 -0.45
N ILE A 58 -2.93 1.41 -1.17
CA ILE A 58 -3.48 1.32 -2.53
C ILE A 58 -5.00 1.45 -2.50
N TRP A 59 -5.68 0.88 -1.51
CA TRP A 59 -7.13 1.05 -1.35
C TRP A 59 -7.51 2.51 -1.11
N THR A 60 -6.78 3.20 -0.21
CA THR A 60 -7.04 4.61 0.08
C THR A 60 -6.73 5.48 -1.13
N MET A 61 -5.62 5.20 -1.84
CA MET A 61 -5.31 5.84 -3.12
C MET A 61 -6.47 5.73 -4.11
N HIS A 62 -7.00 4.51 -4.33
CA HIS A 62 -8.09 4.26 -5.27
C HIS A 62 -9.35 5.04 -4.90
N PHE A 63 -9.82 4.95 -3.65
CA PHE A 63 -11.05 5.61 -3.25
C PHE A 63 -10.93 7.13 -3.14
N VAL A 64 -9.77 7.65 -2.71
CA VAL A 64 -9.52 9.10 -2.71
C VAL A 64 -9.50 9.64 -4.14
N ALA A 65 -8.95 8.91 -5.12
CA ALA A 65 -9.05 9.29 -6.53
C ALA A 65 -10.50 9.29 -7.01
N MET A 66 -11.28 8.26 -6.64
CA MET A 66 -12.71 8.16 -6.99
C MET A 66 -13.57 9.27 -6.38
N LEU A 67 -13.21 9.83 -5.22
CA LEU A 67 -13.89 11.02 -4.68
C LEU A 67 -13.75 12.25 -5.60
N GLY A 68 -12.71 12.29 -6.42
CA GLY A 68 -12.55 13.31 -7.47
C GLY A 68 -13.38 13.04 -8.73
N TYR A 69 -14.00 11.86 -8.85
CA TYR A 69 -14.77 11.46 -10.01
C TYR A 69 -16.26 11.69 -9.78
N GLY A 70 -16.84 12.65 -10.51
CA GLY A 70 -18.28 12.86 -10.59
C GLY A 70 -18.85 12.30 -11.89
N VAL A 71 -20.10 11.85 -11.87
CA VAL A 71 -20.87 11.54 -13.07
C VAL A 71 -22.04 12.50 -13.14
N ASP A 72 -22.09 13.33 -14.18
CA ASP A 72 -23.20 14.25 -14.37
C ASP A 72 -24.53 13.49 -14.52
N GLY A 73 -25.55 13.95 -13.80
CA GLY A 73 -26.92 13.44 -13.94
C GLY A 73 -27.26 12.21 -13.08
N THR A 74 -26.35 11.73 -12.20
CA THR A 74 -26.69 10.72 -11.18
C THR A 74 -25.81 10.87 -9.94
N ASP A 75 -26.41 10.62 -8.78
CA ASP A 75 -25.64 10.44 -7.55
C ASP A 75 -24.83 9.13 -7.61
N ILE A 76 -23.65 9.14 -6.99
CA ILE A 76 -22.80 7.96 -6.82
C ILE A 76 -22.95 7.47 -5.39
N ARG A 77 -23.43 6.23 -5.24
CA ARG A 77 -23.47 5.51 -3.96
C ARG A 77 -22.57 4.28 -4.01
N TYR A 78 -22.26 3.75 -2.84
CA TYR A 78 -21.35 2.64 -2.66
C TYR A 78 -22.04 1.46 -1.95
N ASN A 79 -21.85 0.27 -2.50
CA ASN A 79 -22.20 -0.98 -1.85
C ASN A 79 -21.17 -1.29 -0.76
N VAL A 80 -21.54 -1.06 0.50
CA VAL A 80 -20.65 -1.21 1.66
C VAL A 80 -19.96 -2.59 1.72
N PRO A 81 -20.67 -3.73 1.55
CA PRO A 81 -20.02 -5.05 1.52
C PRO A 81 -18.92 -5.19 0.47
N LEU A 82 -19.16 -4.76 -0.78
CA LEU A 82 -18.15 -4.84 -1.85
C LEU A 82 -16.98 -3.89 -1.59
N THR A 83 -17.24 -2.69 -1.07
CA THR A 83 -16.17 -1.76 -0.68
C THR A 83 -15.27 -2.37 0.40
N VAL A 84 -15.83 -3.00 1.44
CA VAL A 84 -15.05 -3.69 2.48
C VAL A 84 -14.32 -4.91 1.90
N LEU A 85 -15.00 -5.68 1.05
CA LEU A 85 -14.38 -6.84 0.39
C LEU A 85 -13.17 -6.43 -0.46
N SER A 86 -13.24 -5.29 -1.16
CA SER A 86 -12.11 -4.77 -1.95
C SER A 86 -10.88 -4.48 -1.06
N LEU A 87 -11.09 -3.92 0.13
CA LEU A 87 -10.03 -3.70 1.12
C LEU A 87 -9.43 -5.01 1.61
N LEU A 88 -10.29 -5.99 1.95
CA LEU A 88 -9.84 -7.30 2.41
C LEU A 88 -9.04 -8.04 1.32
N VAL A 89 -9.49 -7.99 0.06
CA VAL A 89 -8.76 -8.55 -1.08
C VAL A 89 -7.41 -7.87 -1.25
N ALA A 90 -7.35 -6.53 -1.16
CA ALA A 90 -6.07 -5.82 -1.20
C ALA A 90 -5.13 -6.30 -0.10
N ILE A 91 -5.55 -6.39 1.16
CA ILE A 91 -4.67 -6.78 2.26
C ILE A 91 -4.25 -8.26 2.13
N THR A 92 -5.18 -9.16 1.83
CA THR A 92 -4.93 -10.61 1.84
C THR A 92 -4.15 -11.08 0.62
N VAL A 93 -4.53 -10.65 -0.58
CA VAL A 93 -3.88 -11.09 -1.83
C VAL A 93 -2.52 -10.41 -2.01
N VAL A 94 -2.43 -9.10 -1.74
CA VAL A 94 -1.10 -8.44 -1.70
C VAL A 94 -0.24 -9.05 -0.62
N GLY A 95 -0.81 -9.34 0.55
CA GLY A 95 -0.14 -10.02 1.64
C GLY A 95 0.42 -11.37 1.22
N ALA A 96 -0.34 -12.21 0.51
CA ALA A 96 0.15 -13.48 0.00
C ALA A 96 1.39 -13.32 -0.90
N GLY A 97 1.40 -12.30 -1.77
CA GLY A 97 2.58 -12.00 -2.61
C GLY A 97 3.79 -11.51 -1.81
N VAL A 98 3.57 -10.63 -0.83
CA VAL A 98 4.63 -10.16 0.08
C VAL A 98 5.18 -11.30 0.94
N PHE A 99 4.33 -12.21 1.42
CA PHE A 99 4.75 -13.40 2.16
C PHE A 99 5.49 -14.41 1.28
N ALA A 100 5.10 -14.55 0.01
CA ALA A 100 5.79 -15.42 -0.94
C ALA A 100 7.25 -14.97 -1.13
N VAL A 101 7.48 -13.67 -1.34
CA VAL A 101 8.85 -13.10 -1.36
C VAL A 101 9.49 -13.16 0.01
N GLY A 102 8.69 -12.88 1.04
CA GLY A 102 9.11 -12.81 2.43
C GLY A 102 9.61 -14.11 2.99
N TYR A 103 9.19 -15.29 2.52
CA TYR A 103 9.64 -16.63 2.97
C TYR A 103 10.28 -17.48 1.85
N GLY A 104 10.31 -16.97 0.63
CA GLY A 104 10.82 -17.67 -0.55
C GLY A 104 12.28 -18.08 -0.42
N LEU A 105 12.59 -19.35 -0.73
CA LEU A 105 13.96 -19.86 -0.80
C LEU A 105 14.63 -19.48 -2.13
N ASP A 106 13.89 -19.57 -3.23
CA ASP A 106 14.33 -19.14 -4.56
C ASP A 106 13.88 -17.71 -4.84
N ARG A 107 14.83 -16.78 -4.96
CA ARG A 107 14.53 -15.35 -5.13
C ARG A 107 13.81 -15.05 -6.45
N GLY A 108 14.15 -15.74 -7.54
CA GLY A 108 13.57 -15.50 -8.86
C GLY A 108 12.12 -15.96 -8.92
N ARG A 109 11.86 -17.21 -8.55
CA ARG A 109 10.51 -17.78 -8.53
C ARG A 109 9.61 -17.05 -7.55
N SER A 110 10.12 -16.68 -6.38
CA SER A 110 9.34 -15.96 -5.37
C SER A 110 9.00 -14.53 -5.81
N LEU A 111 9.89 -13.88 -6.56
CA LEU A 111 9.63 -12.57 -7.15
C LEU A 111 8.56 -12.64 -8.23
N VAL A 112 8.60 -13.64 -9.12
CA VAL A 112 7.58 -13.83 -10.16
C VAL A 112 6.22 -14.14 -9.55
N LEU A 113 6.16 -15.10 -8.63
CA LEU A 113 4.90 -15.46 -7.96
C LEU A 113 4.37 -14.32 -7.09
N GLY A 114 5.26 -13.64 -6.36
CA GLY A 114 4.91 -12.49 -5.53
C GLY A 114 4.39 -11.33 -6.38
N GLY A 115 5.09 -10.99 -7.46
CA GLY A 115 4.71 -9.92 -8.39
C GLY A 115 3.37 -10.18 -9.07
N LEU A 116 3.15 -11.40 -9.57
CA LEU A 116 1.85 -11.81 -10.13
C LEU A 116 0.74 -11.71 -9.08
N THR A 117 0.94 -12.29 -7.90
CA THR A 117 -0.09 -12.32 -6.85
C THR A 117 -0.41 -10.91 -6.35
N THR A 118 0.61 -10.11 -6.03
CA THR A 118 0.44 -8.73 -5.58
C THR A 118 -0.20 -7.85 -6.67
N GLY A 119 0.25 -7.96 -7.93
CA GLY A 119 -0.33 -7.20 -9.04
C GLY A 119 -1.80 -7.56 -9.30
N LEU A 120 -2.12 -8.85 -9.32
CA LEU A 120 -3.51 -9.32 -9.44
C LEU A 120 -4.35 -8.90 -8.24
N GLY A 121 -3.82 -8.89 -7.03
CA GLY A 121 -4.51 -8.37 -5.84
C GLY A 121 -4.84 -6.88 -5.95
N VAL A 122 -3.90 -6.09 -6.46
CA VAL A 122 -4.07 -4.65 -6.69
C VAL A 122 -5.10 -4.37 -7.78
N ALA A 123 -5.05 -5.10 -8.90
CA ALA A 123 -6.06 -5.00 -9.95
C ALA A 123 -7.45 -5.48 -9.48
N SER A 124 -7.50 -6.60 -8.74
CA SER A 124 -8.75 -7.14 -8.20
C SER A 124 -9.40 -6.15 -7.22
N MET A 125 -8.62 -5.52 -6.34
CA MET A 125 -9.15 -4.48 -5.47
C MET A 125 -9.70 -3.30 -6.27
N HIS A 126 -8.97 -2.83 -7.29
CA HIS A 126 -9.43 -1.72 -8.14
C HIS A 126 -10.79 -2.05 -8.79
N TYR A 127 -10.91 -3.19 -9.47
CA TYR A 127 -12.15 -3.54 -10.16
C TYR A 127 -13.28 -3.92 -9.21
N LEU A 128 -12.99 -4.46 -8.03
CA LEU A 128 -13.99 -4.71 -7.00
C LEU A 128 -14.49 -3.41 -6.36
N GLY A 129 -13.60 -2.41 -6.22
CA GLY A 129 -13.95 -1.05 -5.83
C GLY A 129 -14.87 -0.39 -6.85
N MET A 130 -14.58 -0.55 -8.15
CA MET A 130 -15.47 -0.09 -9.23
C MET A 130 -16.80 -0.83 -9.23
N ALA A 131 -16.82 -2.14 -9.01
CA ALA A 131 -18.05 -2.94 -8.92
C ALA A 131 -18.91 -2.56 -7.70
N ALA A 132 -18.34 -1.89 -6.69
CA ALA A 132 -19.07 -1.36 -5.56
C ALA A 132 -19.89 -0.11 -5.91
N LEU A 133 -19.62 0.55 -7.03
CA LEU A 133 -20.36 1.73 -7.47
C LEU A 133 -21.82 1.39 -7.78
N ARG A 134 -22.71 2.23 -7.28
CA ARG A 134 -24.14 2.23 -7.56
C ARG A 134 -24.50 3.60 -8.12
N LEU A 135 -24.97 3.58 -9.37
CA LEU A 135 -25.41 4.74 -10.12
C LEU A 135 -26.60 4.32 -11.00
N HIS A 136 -27.39 5.28 -11.48
CA HIS A 136 -28.49 5.01 -12.38
C HIS A 136 -27.98 4.79 -13.80
N GLY A 137 -27.66 3.54 -14.14
CA GLY A 137 -27.07 3.22 -15.44
C GLY A 137 -26.17 1.98 -15.42
N GLU A 138 -25.45 1.78 -16.52
CA GLU A 138 -24.50 0.68 -16.69
C GLU A 138 -23.06 1.21 -16.81
N VAL A 139 -22.14 0.53 -16.16
CA VAL A 139 -20.68 0.72 -16.30
C VAL A 139 -20.15 -0.37 -17.23
N ARG A 140 -19.60 0.04 -18.37
CA ARG A 140 -18.95 -0.87 -19.34
C ARG A 140 -17.45 -0.60 -19.36
N TYR A 141 -16.69 -1.63 -19.73
CA TYR A 141 -15.23 -1.57 -19.78
C TYR A 141 -14.71 -1.91 -21.17
N ASP A 142 -13.67 -1.20 -21.62
CA ASP A 142 -12.82 -1.65 -22.72
C ASP A 142 -11.87 -2.78 -22.24
N PRO A 143 -12.01 -4.03 -22.75
CA PRO A 143 -11.17 -5.15 -22.32
C PRO A 143 -9.67 -4.93 -22.54
N LEU A 144 -9.29 -4.16 -23.57
CA LEU A 144 -7.89 -3.89 -23.88
C LEU A 144 -7.26 -3.02 -22.79
N LEU A 145 -7.91 -1.90 -22.45
CA LEU A 145 -7.42 -0.99 -21.41
C LEU A 145 -7.45 -1.64 -20.03
N VAL A 146 -8.41 -2.52 -19.77
CA VAL A 146 -8.40 -3.38 -18.57
C VAL A 146 -7.17 -4.28 -18.54
N GLY A 147 -6.87 -4.97 -19.65
CA GLY A 147 -5.67 -5.79 -19.77
C GLY A 147 -4.37 -5.00 -19.56
N VAL A 148 -4.29 -3.78 -20.11
CA VAL A 148 -3.14 -2.87 -19.92
C VAL A 148 -3.01 -2.46 -18.45
N SER A 149 -4.11 -2.09 -17.78
CA SER A 149 -4.08 -1.71 -16.36
C SER A 149 -3.57 -2.87 -15.49
N VAL A 150 -4.04 -4.10 -15.75
CA VAL A 150 -3.60 -5.32 -15.04
C VAL A 150 -2.11 -5.57 -15.31
N GLY A 151 -1.66 -5.39 -16.54
CA GLY A 151 -0.25 -5.48 -16.91
C GLY A 151 0.62 -4.49 -16.12
N ILE A 152 0.19 -3.22 -16.04
CA ILE A 152 0.86 -2.19 -15.23
C ILE A 152 0.91 -2.62 -13.76
N ALA A 153 -0.19 -3.15 -13.21
CA ALA A 153 -0.24 -3.62 -11.83
C ALA A 153 0.80 -4.71 -11.53
N VAL A 154 0.89 -5.72 -12.40
CA VAL A 154 1.83 -6.84 -12.26
C VAL A 154 3.28 -6.39 -12.39
N VAL A 155 3.59 -5.54 -13.38
CA VAL A 155 4.93 -5.00 -13.56
C VAL A 155 5.33 -4.14 -12.37
N ALA A 156 4.45 -3.22 -11.94
CA ALA A 156 4.70 -2.35 -10.79
C ALA A 156 4.92 -3.15 -9.50
N ALA A 157 4.08 -4.16 -9.25
CA ALA A 157 4.23 -5.06 -8.10
C ALA A 157 5.53 -5.86 -8.13
N THR A 158 5.94 -6.34 -9.31
CA THR A 158 7.19 -7.07 -9.48
C THR A 158 8.39 -6.15 -9.20
N VAL A 159 8.40 -4.94 -9.76
CA VAL A 159 9.46 -3.94 -9.53
C VAL A 159 9.53 -3.54 -8.05
N ALA A 160 8.38 -3.38 -7.40
CA ALA A 160 8.29 -3.06 -5.98
C ALA A 160 8.92 -4.14 -5.08
N LEU A 161 8.58 -5.40 -5.33
CA LEU A 161 9.13 -6.53 -4.59
C LEU A 161 10.61 -6.73 -4.90
N TRP A 162 11.04 -6.48 -6.14
CA TRP A 162 12.45 -6.49 -6.51
C TRP A 162 13.22 -5.39 -5.77
N ALA A 163 12.67 -4.19 -5.68
CA ALA A 163 13.25 -3.09 -4.90
C ALA A 163 13.40 -3.48 -3.43
N ALA A 164 12.43 -4.19 -2.85
CA ALA A 164 12.50 -4.69 -1.47
C ALA A 164 13.64 -5.67 -1.22
N LEU A 165 14.07 -6.40 -2.26
CA LEU A 165 15.16 -7.38 -2.15
C LEU A 165 16.55 -6.77 -2.42
N ASN A 166 16.62 -5.67 -3.18
CA ASN A 166 17.88 -5.15 -3.72
C ASN A 166 18.27 -3.77 -3.19
N ILE A 167 17.34 -3.04 -2.56
CA ILE A 167 17.56 -1.67 -2.10
C ILE A 167 17.55 -1.61 -0.57
N SER A 168 18.63 -1.08 0.00
CA SER A 168 18.77 -0.85 1.45
C SER A 168 18.91 0.63 1.83
N SER A 169 19.30 1.50 0.89
CA SER A 169 19.50 2.93 1.15
C SER A 169 18.17 3.65 1.40
N PRO A 170 18.04 4.46 2.48
CA PRO A 170 16.82 5.22 2.77
C PRO A 170 16.37 6.15 1.62
N ILE A 171 17.33 6.75 0.92
CA ILE A 171 17.05 7.64 -0.23
C ILE A 171 16.50 6.82 -1.40
N ALA A 172 17.13 5.68 -1.69
CA ALA A 172 16.67 4.80 -2.77
C ALA A 172 15.28 4.19 -2.46
N VAL A 173 14.98 3.88 -1.19
CA VAL A 173 13.63 3.50 -0.75
C VAL A 173 12.63 4.63 -0.98
N ALA A 174 12.99 5.88 -0.67
CA ALA A 174 12.12 7.04 -0.90
C ALA A 174 11.83 7.22 -2.40
N VAL A 175 12.86 7.20 -3.25
CA VAL A 175 12.70 7.30 -4.71
C VAL A 175 11.86 6.15 -5.26
N ALA A 176 12.16 4.90 -4.85
CA ALA A 176 11.38 3.73 -5.27
C ALA A 176 9.91 3.85 -4.87
N SER A 177 9.61 4.39 -3.70
CA SER A 177 8.23 4.58 -3.22
C SER A 177 7.44 5.60 -4.04
N LEU A 178 8.10 6.68 -4.49
CA LEU A 178 7.50 7.66 -5.39
C LEU A 178 7.19 7.03 -6.75
N VAL A 179 8.15 6.29 -7.32
CA VAL A 179 7.96 5.58 -8.60
C VAL A 179 6.83 4.54 -8.48
N MET A 180 6.79 3.78 -7.39
CA MET A 180 5.71 2.82 -7.13
C MET A 180 4.35 3.50 -6.97
N GLY A 181 4.30 4.64 -6.27
CA GLY A 181 3.08 5.44 -6.17
C GLY A 181 2.59 5.90 -7.54
N GLY A 182 3.52 6.36 -8.39
CA GLY A 182 3.22 6.78 -9.76
C GLY A 182 2.71 5.64 -10.62
N ALA A 183 3.31 4.45 -10.51
CA ALA A 183 2.87 3.26 -11.20
C ALA A 183 1.48 2.79 -10.74
N ALA A 184 1.20 2.83 -9.43
CA ALA A 184 -0.11 2.49 -8.87
C ALA A 184 -1.19 3.48 -9.34
N SER A 185 -0.89 4.79 -9.32
CA SER A 185 -1.79 5.82 -9.86
C SER A 185 -1.99 5.64 -11.37
N SER A 186 -0.94 5.31 -12.12
CA SER A 186 -1.03 5.05 -13.58
C SER A 186 -1.94 3.86 -13.88
N MET A 187 -1.84 2.77 -13.12
CA MET A 187 -2.78 1.66 -13.24
C MET A 187 -4.22 2.12 -12.98
N HIS A 188 -4.44 2.87 -11.90
CA HIS A 188 -5.78 3.36 -11.57
C HIS A 188 -6.37 4.21 -12.69
N TYR A 189 -5.64 5.21 -13.18
CA TYR A 189 -6.13 6.09 -14.24
C TYR A 189 -6.27 5.37 -15.59
N THR A 190 -5.42 4.38 -15.88
CA THR A 190 -5.61 3.50 -17.05
C THR A 190 -6.89 2.68 -16.92
N GLY A 191 -7.17 2.15 -15.72
CA GLY A 191 -8.42 1.46 -15.41
C GLY A 191 -9.64 2.37 -15.55
N MET A 192 -9.54 3.62 -15.09
CA MET A 192 -10.60 4.62 -15.25
C MET A 192 -10.81 5.04 -16.70
N ALA A 193 -9.74 5.13 -17.51
CA ALA A 193 -9.84 5.40 -18.94
C ALA A 193 -10.58 4.30 -19.70
N ALA A 194 -10.62 3.07 -19.16
CA ALA A 194 -11.39 1.97 -19.73
C ALA A 194 -12.91 2.08 -19.50
N VAL A 195 -13.36 3.01 -18.63
CA VAL A 195 -14.73 3.06 -18.14
C VAL A 195 -15.63 3.90 -19.05
N HIS A 196 -16.73 3.30 -19.49
CA HIS A 196 -17.82 3.99 -20.17
C HIS A 196 -19.10 3.91 -19.34
N VAL A 197 -19.60 5.05 -18.88
CA VAL A 197 -20.83 5.15 -18.08
C VAL A 197 -22.00 5.56 -18.97
N HIS A 198 -23.03 4.72 -19.03
CA HIS A 198 -24.29 5.06 -19.68
C HIS A 198 -25.34 5.34 -18.63
N VAL A 199 -25.63 6.62 -18.39
CA VAL A 199 -26.61 7.06 -17.40
C VAL A 199 -28.03 6.87 -17.96
N THR A 200 -28.88 6.21 -17.18
CA THR A 200 -30.31 6.07 -17.46
C THR A 200 -31.07 6.87 -16.40
N PRO A 201 -31.70 8.02 -16.74
CA PRO A 201 -32.38 8.84 -15.75
C PRO A 201 -33.45 8.04 -14.99
N SER A 202 -33.41 8.10 -13.66
CA SER A 202 -34.41 7.49 -12.78
C SER A 202 -34.64 8.37 -11.56
N GLY A 203 -35.87 8.39 -11.06
CA GLY A 203 -36.25 9.06 -9.81
C GLY A 203 -36.21 8.14 -8.58
N GLU A 204 -35.83 6.87 -8.75
CA GLU A 204 -35.73 5.93 -7.63
C GLU A 204 -34.52 6.24 -6.74
N ALA A 205 -34.63 5.93 -5.45
CA ALA A 205 -33.50 6.09 -4.54
C ALA A 205 -32.49 4.96 -4.74
N LEU A 206 -31.24 5.31 -5.11
CA LEU A 206 -30.15 4.33 -5.17
C LEU A 206 -29.89 3.73 -3.77
N PRO A 207 -29.74 2.39 -3.65
CA PRO A 207 -29.32 1.77 -2.40
C PRO A 207 -27.82 2.00 -2.14
N GLY A 208 -27.39 1.86 -0.88
CA GLY A 208 -25.99 1.96 -0.46
C GLY A 208 -25.68 3.21 0.35
N ALA A 209 -24.40 3.50 0.59
CA ALA A 209 -23.95 4.67 1.35
C ALA A 209 -23.42 5.75 0.40
N THR A 210 -23.55 7.02 0.77
CA THR A 210 -22.86 8.08 0.03
C THR A 210 -21.35 8.05 0.32
N ALA A 211 -20.56 8.67 -0.56
CA ALA A 211 -19.13 8.85 -0.35
C ALA A 211 -18.80 9.44 1.03
N MET A 212 -19.50 10.51 1.42
CA MET A 212 -19.26 11.23 2.67
C MET A 212 -19.71 10.45 3.92
N GLN A 213 -20.70 9.57 3.79
CA GLN A 213 -21.18 8.75 4.91
C GLN A 213 -20.24 7.60 5.26
N PHE A 214 -19.52 7.06 4.27
CA PHE A 214 -18.79 5.80 4.45
C PHE A 214 -17.36 5.84 3.92
N VAL A 215 -17.17 6.17 2.65
CA VAL A 215 -15.86 6.12 2.00
C VAL A 215 -14.91 7.14 2.61
N PHE A 216 -15.36 8.38 2.79
CA PHE A 216 -14.51 9.46 3.32
C PHE A 216 -14.03 9.18 4.77
N PRO A 217 -14.90 8.86 5.75
CA PRO A 217 -14.44 8.50 7.09
C PRO A 217 -13.49 7.29 7.10
N LEU A 218 -13.76 6.27 6.28
CA LEU A 218 -12.92 5.09 6.17
C LEU A 218 -11.54 5.44 5.59
N ALA A 219 -11.49 6.24 4.52
CA ALA A 219 -10.24 6.71 3.93
C ALA A 219 -9.41 7.56 4.90
N VAL A 220 -10.07 8.45 5.67
CA VAL A 220 -9.41 9.23 6.73
C VAL A 220 -8.85 8.31 7.81
N GLY A 221 -9.63 7.35 8.30
CA GLY A 221 -9.18 6.40 9.33
C GLY A 221 -7.99 5.54 8.88
N LEU A 222 -8.04 5.01 7.66
CA LEU A 222 -6.93 4.26 7.07
C LEU A 222 -5.71 5.15 6.81
N GLY A 223 -5.93 6.41 6.44
CA GLY A 223 -4.85 7.38 6.26
C GLY A 223 -4.15 7.74 7.56
N SER A 224 -4.91 7.97 8.63
CA SER A 224 -4.35 8.16 9.98
C SER A 224 -3.57 6.92 10.42
N TYR A 225 -4.09 5.72 10.17
CA TYR A 225 -3.39 4.47 10.46
C TYR A 225 -2.04 4.37 9.73
N LEU A 226 -2.01 4.67 8.42
CA LEU A 226 -0.79 4.66 7.61
C LEU A 226 0.23 5.68 8.10
N PHE A 227 -0.22 6.90 8.39
CA PHE A 227 0.64 7.96 8.89
C PHE A 227 1.27 7.60 10.24
N LEU A 228 0.47 7.15 11.21
CA LEU A 228 0.94 6.73 12.53
C LEU A 228 1.88 5.55 12.47
N THR A 229 1.56 4.54 11.64
CA THR A 229 2.42 3.36 11.47
C THR A 229 3.74 3.75 10.78
N SER A 230 3.70 4.64 9.79
CA SER A 230 4.90 5.17 9.14
C SER A 230 5.79 5.94 10.12
N ALA A 231 5.21 6.81 10.95
CA ALA A 231 5.94 7.52 12.00
C ALA A 231 6.57 6.54 13.01
N PHE A 232 5.81 5.55 13.48
CA PHE A 232 6.32 4.51 14.37
C PHE A 232 7.49 3.73 13.75
N VAL A 233 7.37 3.33 12.48
CA VAL A 233 8.42 2.60 11.76
C VAL A 233 9.65 3.47 11.54
N ALA A 234 9.47 4.76 11.22
CA ALA A 234 10.56 5.71 11.06
C ALA A 234 11.32 5.98 12.36
N LEU A 235 10.63 6.04 13.50
CA LEU A 235 11.22 6.28 14.82
C LEU A 235 11.81 5.02 15.46
N SER A 236 11.33 3.84 15.07
CA SER A 236 11.82 2.58 15.65
C SER A 236 13.27 2.28 15.22
N PRO A 237 14.20 2.07 16.18
CA PRO A 237 15.62 1.89 15.87
C PRO A 237 15.87 0.67 15.00
N THR A 238 16.75 0.82 14.02
CA THR A 238 17.24 -0.28 13.18
C THR A 238 18.07 -1.26 14.01
N VAL A 239 18.20 -2.51 13.53
CA VAL A 239 18.96 -3.54 14.25
C VAL A 239 20.41 -3.10 14.48
N GLY A 240 21.03 -2.43 13.50
CA GLY A 240 22.39 -1.88 13.62
C GLY A 240 22.52 -0.78 14.68
N GLU A 241 21.51 0.08 14.85
CA GLU A 241 21.51 1.10 15.91
C GLU A 241 21.30 0.49 17.31
N ARG A 242 20.53 -0.61 17.40
CA ARG A 242 20.38 -1.37 18.65
C ARG A 242 21.67 -2.07 19.03
N GLU A 243 22.35 -2.67 18.06
CA GLU A 243 23.66 -3.29 18.27
C GLU A 243 24.73 -2.25 18.63
N ALA A 244 24.78 -1.10 17.95
CA ALA A 244 25.68 -0.01 18.29
C ALA A 244 25.40 0.58 19.69
N SER A 245 24.11 0.74 20.05
CA SER A 245 23.72 1.18 21.39
C SER A 245 24.05 0.14 22.46
N ALA A 246 23.86 -1.15 22.17
CA ALA A 246 24.22 -2.24 23.08
C ALA A 246 25.74 -2.39 23.24
N SER A 247 26.52 -2.18 22.17
CA SER A 247 27.98 -2.15 22.21
C SER A 247 28.51 -0.92 22.96
N ALA A 248 27.89 0.25 22.81
CA ALA A 248 28.24 1.45 23.56
C ALA A 248 27.84 1.37 25.04
N GLN A 249 26.82 0.57 25.37
CA GLN A 249 26.36 0.33 26.74
C GLN A 249 27.11 -0.80 27.45
N ARG A 250 27.94 -1.62 26.77
CA ARG A 250 28.89 -2.50 27.45
C ARG A 250 29.99 -1.62 28.06
N PRO A 251 30.04 -1.42 29.39
CA PRO A 251 31.10 -0.65 30.00
C PRO A 251 32.43 -1.37 29.78
N VAL A 252 33.53 -0.62 29.85
CA VAL A 252 34.92 -1.09 29.94
C VAL A 252 35.11 -1.91 31.23
N GLU A 253 34.48 -3.07 31.33
CA GLU A 253 34.58 -3.97 32.48
C GLU A 253 35.73 -4.98 32.32
N SER A 254 36.47 -4.91 31.20
CA SER A 254 37.68 -5.70 31.00
C SER A 254 38.96 -5.05 31.57
N ASP A 255 38.91 -3.84 32.12
CA ASP A 255 40.11 -3.11 32.59
C ASP A 255 40.20 -2.95 34.12
N ARG A 256 39.30 -3.57 34.89
CA ARG A 256 39.37 -3.60 36.37
C ARG A 256 39.80 -4.94 36.97
N SER A 257 40.04 -5.97 36.15
CA SER A 257 40.49 -7.29 36.62
C SER A 257 42.03 -7.46 36.61
N SER A 258 42.81 -6.44 36.21
CA SER A 258 44.27 -6.51 36.08
C SER A 258 45.04 -5.81 37.21
N ALA A 259 44.38 -5.37 38.29
CA ALA A 259 45.08 -4.79 39.44
C ALA A 259 45.86 -5.89 40.20
N PRO A 260 47.19 -5.82 40.30
CA PRO A 260 47.97 -6.81 41.03
C PRO A 260 47.69 -6.73 42.55
N PRO A 261 47.74 -7.86 43.28
CA PRO A 261 47.47 -7.87 44.71
C PRO A 261 48.50 -7.03 45.47
N ALA A 262 48.02 -6.13 46.33
CA ALA A 262 48.84 -5.33 47.22
C ALA A 262 49.66 -6.26 48.15
N SER A 263 50.98 -6.21 48.02
CA SER A 263 51.90 -6.91 48.90
C SER A 263 51.80 -6.34 50.33
N ALA A 264 51.40 -7.19 51.27
CA ALA A 264 51.50 -6.93 52.70
C ALA A 264 52.98 -6.97 53.13
N VAL A 265 53.41 -6.00 53.94
CA VAL A 265 54.69 -6.02 54.65
C VAL A 265 54.46 -5.56 56.09
N PRO A 266 54.84 -6.35 57.12
CA PRO A 266 54.99 -5.87 58.49
C PRO A 266 56.32 -5.12 58.71
#